data_AF-A0AAE7BHS3-F1
#
_entry.id   AF-A0AAE7BHS3-F1
#
_cell.length_a   1.000
_cell.length_b   1.000
_cell.length_c   1.000
_cell.angle_alpha   90.00
_cell.angle_beta   90.00
_cell.angle_gamma   90.00
#
_symmetry.space_group_name_H-M   'P 1'
#
loop_
_entity.id
_entity.type
_entity.pdbx_description
1 polymer ?
#
loop_
_entity_poly.entity_id
_entity_poly.type
_entity_poly.pdbx_seq_one_letter_code
_entity_poly.pdbx_strand_id
1 'polypeptide(L)'
;MKRFDLRFLKNDFYDRMLELLDKQIAAEETAIIMFEIGDFSNIQKSADVIYEAGYTLMNSIKFNEVDWTLVVKKVKPEPKVIVESVESESNE
;
A
#
# COMPACT_ATOMS: atom_id res chain seq x y z
N MET A 1 -15.39 7.48 0.48
CA MET A 1 -14.27 6.91 1.25
C MET A 1 -14.74 5.61 1.87
N LYS A 2 -14.08 4.50 1.57
CA LYS A 2 -14.44 3.18 2.10
C LYS A 2 -13.29 2.59 2.91
N ARG A 3 -13.61 1.83 3.95
CA ARG A 3 -12.64 1.14 4.80
C ARG A 3 -12.79 -0.37 4.65
N PHE A 4 -11.67 -1.06 4.46
CA PHE A 4 -11.58 -2.51 4.38
C PHE A 4 -10.64 -3.02 5.46
N ASP A 5 -11.12 -3.99 6.23
CA ASP A 5 -10.32 -4.70 7.22
C ASP A 5 -9.89 -6.04 6.62
N LEU A 6 -8.59 -6.23 6.46
CA LEU A 6 -7.94 -7.41 5.89
C LEU A 6 -7.02 -8.11 6.90
N ARG A 7 -7.08 -7.76 8.19
CA ARG A 7 -6.20 -8.36 9.22
C ARG A 7 -6.33 -9.87 9.29
N PHE A 8 -7.52 -10.40 9.01
CA PHE A 8 -7.79 -11.84 8.98
C PHE A 8 -6.97 -12.60 7.92
N LEU A 9 -6.41 -11.91 6.91
CA LEU A 9 -5.58 -12.50 5.85
C LEU A 9 -4.09 -12.53 6.17
N LYS A 10 -3.65 -11.84 7.23
CA LYS A 10 -2.23 -11.74 7.62
C LYS A 10 -1.34 -11.33 6.44
N ASN A 11 -0.49 -12.23 5.94
CA ASN A 11 0.45 -11.97 4.85
C ASN A 11 -0.19 -12.09 3.45
N ASP A 12 -1.35 -12.72 3.32
CA ASP A 12 -1.99 -13.04 2.03
C ASP A 12 -3.10 -12.05 1.67
N PHE A 13 -2.88 -10.75 1.96
CA PHE A 13 -3.91 -9.72 1.79
C PHE A 13 -3.89 -9.00 0.42
N TYR A 14 -2.82 -9.16 -0.36
CA TYR A 14 -2.58 -8.41 -1.61
C TYR A 14 -3.68 -8.60 -2.65
N ASP A 15 -3.99 -9.86 -2.96
CA ASP A 15 -5.00 -10.20 -3.97
C ASP A 15 -6.36 -9.62 -3.60
N ARG A 16 -6.72 -9.75 -2.31
CA ARG A 16 -7.99 -9.23 -1.81
C ARG A 16 -8.02 -7.71 -1.80
N MET A 17 -6.91 -7.06 -1.45
CA MET A 17 -6.78 -5.62 -1.51
C MET A 17 -7.02 -5.10 -2.93
N LEU A 18 -6.34 -5.67 -3.92
CA LEU A 18 -6.51 -5.28 -5.32
C LEU A 18 -7.94 -5.49 -5.82
N GLU A 19 -8.54 -6.64 -5.51
CA GLU A 19 -9.92 -6.94 -5.89
C GLU A 19 -10.92 -5.92 -5.31
N LEU A 20 -10.72 -5.51 -4.06
CA LEU A 20 -11.56 -4.50 -3.40
C LEU A 20 -11.37 -3.11 -4.01
N LEU A 21 -10.13 -2.71 -4.29
CA LEU A 21 -9.83 -1.44 -4.96
C LEU A 21 -10.43 -1.41 -6.38
N ASP A 22 -10.42 -2.53 -7.10
CA ASP A 22 -10.99 -2.60 -8.44
C ASP A 22 -12.52 -2.57 -8.42
N LYS A 23 -13.16 -3.48 -7.66
CA LYS A 23 -14.62 -3.68 -7.70
C LYS A 23 -15.41 -2.69 -6.86
N GLN A 24 -14.84 -2.23 -5.73
CA GLN A 24 -15.62 -1.47 -4.75
C GLN A 24 -15.29 0.02 -4.69
N ILE A 25 -14.19 0.47 -5.30
CA ILE A 25 -13.76 1.87 -5.24
C ILE A 25 -14.00 2.53 -6.59
N ALA A 26 -14.72 3.65 -6.57
CA ALA A 26 -14.95 4.46 -7.75
C ALA A 26 -13.68 5.23 -8.16
N ALA A 27 -13.61 5.69 -9.41
CA ALA A 27 -12.54 6.58 -9.83
C ALA A 27 -12.46 7.82 -8.93
N GLU A 28 -11.24 8.25 -8.61
CA GLU A 28 -10.96 9.37 -7.70
C GLU A 28 -11.40 9.19 -6.23
N GLU A 29 -11.96 8.03 -5.88
CA GLU A 29 -12.33 7.72 -4.50
C GLU A 29 -11.12 7.19 -3.70
N THR A 30 -11.15 7.47 -2.39
CA THR A 30 -10.16 6.98 -1.42
C THR A 30 -10.65 5.73 -0.70
N ALA A 31 -9.76 4.75 -0.58
CA ALA A 31 -9.89 3.53 0.21
C ALA A 31 -8.92 3.55 1.40
N ILE A 32 -9.36 3.01 2.52
CA ILE A 32 -8.52 2.73 3.68
C ILE A 32 -8.43 1.21 3.81
N ILE A 33 -7.22 0.68 3.70
CA ILE A 33 -6.93 -0.75 3.86
C ILE A 33 -6.21 -0.94 5.18
N MET A 34 -6.73 -1.82 6.04
CA MET A 34 -6.10 -2.17 7.30
C MET A 34 -5.69 -3.63 7.27
N PHE A 35 -4.44 -3.93 7.60
CA PHE A 35 -3.90 -5.29 7.62
C PHE A 35 -2.96 -5.47 8.81
N GLU A 36 -2.72 -6.73 9.17
CA GLU A 36 -1.80 -7.10 10.23
C GLU A 36 -0.41 -7.32 9.62
N ILE A 37 0.60 -6.68 10.20
CA ILE A 37 1.99 -6.78 9.82
C ILE A 37 2.64 -7.93 10.57
N GLY A 38 2.92 -9.01 9.84
CA GLY A 38 3.80 -10.08 10.31
C GLY A 38 5.28 -9.82 9.96
N ASP A 39 5.52 -9.16 8.82
CA ASP A 39 6.84 -8.83 8.26
C ASP A 39 6.80 -7.43 7.63
N PHE A 40 7.83 -6.62 7.89
CA PHE A 40 7.98 -5.28 7.34
C PHE A 40 8.12 -5.28 5.81
N SER A 41 8.57 -6.40 5.21
CA SER A 41 8.64 -6.55 3.75
C SER A 41 7.27 -6.33 3.08
N ASN A 42 6.19 -6.55 3.82
CA ASN A 42 4.85 -6.43 3.29
C ASN A 42 4.44 -4.98 2.96
N ILE A 43 5.03 -3.98 3.64
CA ILE A 43 4.73 -2.56 3.41
C ILE A 43 5.22 -2.16 2.02
N GLN A 44 6.50 -2.45 1.72
CA GLN A 44 7.09 -2.06 0.44
C GLN A 44 6.36 -2.76 -0.72
N LYS A 45 6.16 -4.08 -0.61
CA LYS A 45 5.38 -4.85 -1.59
C LYS A 45 3.98 -4.29 -1.80
N SER A 46 3.29 -3.88 -0.73
CA SER A 46 1.95 -3.29 -0.86
C SER A 46 1.98 -1.99 -1.65
N ALA A 47 3.00 -1.14 -1.44
CA ALA A 47 3.16 0.11 -2.18
C ALA A 47 3.47 -0.14 -3.66
N ASP A 48 4.30 -1.13 -3.96
CA ASP A 48 4.66 -1.51 -5.32
C ASP A 48 3.44 -2.06 -6.08
N VAL A 49 2.71 -2.99 -5.46
CA VAL A 49 1.48 -3.58 -6.03
C VAL A 49 0.39 -2.53 -6.28
N ILE A 50 0.22 -1.56 -5.37
CA ILE A 50 -0.72 -0.44 -5.54
C ILE A 50 -0.31 0.43 -6.74
N TYR A 51 0.97 0.70 -6.90
CA TYR A 51 1.50 1.51 -7.99
C TYR A 51 1.36 0.80 -9.34
N GLU A 52 1.71 -0.49 -9.41
CA GLU A 52 1.55 -1.33 -10.60
C GLU A 52 0.09 -1.47 -11.04
N ALA A 53 -0.84 -1.52 -10.08
CA ALA A 53 -2.28 -1.50 -10.34
C ALA A 53 -2.81 -0.13 -10.82
N GLY A 54 -1.94 0.89 -10.91
CA GLY A 54 -2.31 2.22 -11.38
C GLY A 54 -3.08 3.05 -10.34
N TYR A 55 -2.80 2.83 -9.06
CA TYR A 55 -3.39 3.57 -7.96
C TYR A 55 -2.32 4.39 -7.21
N THR A 56 -2.76 5.45 -6.52
CA THR A 56 -1.87 6.32 -5.74
C THR A 56 -1.96 5.97 -4.26
N LEU A 57 -0.84 5.60 -3.66
CA LEU A 57 -0.71 5.50 -2.21
C LEU A 57 -0.58 6.91 -1.63
N MET A 58 -1.60 7.36 -0.89
CA MET A 58 -1.66 8.68 -0.27
C MET A 58 -0.98 8.71 1.10
N ASN A 59 -1.14 7.63 1.88
CA ASN A 59 -0.59 7.56 3.22
C ASN A 59 -0.36 6.11 3.64
N SER A 60 0.60 5.91 4.53
CA SER A 60 0.98 4.63 5.11
C SER A 60 1.28 4.86 6.59
N ILE A 61 0.41 4.38 7.47
CA ILE A 61 0.45 4.68 8.90
C ILE A 61 0.43 3.38 9.70
N LYS A 62 1.40 3.26 10.62
CA LYS A 62 1.40 2.24 11.67
C LYS A 62 0.40 2.64 12.76
N PHE A 63 -0.63 1.82 12.98
CA PHE A 63 -1.67 2.10 13.98
C PHE A 63 -1.30 1.57 15.37
N ASN A 64 -0.73 0.36 15.45
CA ASN A 64 -0.13 -0.21 16.66
C ASN A 64 1.07 -1.10 16.28
N GLU A 65 1.58 -1.94 17.20
CA GLU A 65 2.73 -2.80 16.91
C GLU A 65 2.52 -3.75 15.73
N VAL A 66 1.29 -4.23 15.53
CA VAL A 66 0.92 -5.24 14.53
C VAL A 66 -0.02 -4.71 13.45
N ASP A 67 -0.76 -3.62 13.66
CA ASP A 67 -1.76 -3.11 12.72
C ASP A 67 -1.19 -1.99 11.87
N TRP A 68 -1.33 -2.12 10.56
CA TRP A 68 -0.93 -1.13 9.57
C TRP A 68 -2.12 -0.68 8.73
N THR A 69 -2.14 0.61 8.37
CA THR A 69 -3.18 1.21 7.56
C THR A 69 -2.60 1.90 6.33
N LEU A 70 -3.14 1.58 5.15
CA LEU A 70 -2.82 2.26 3.89
C LEU A 70 -4.02 3.07 3.45
N VAL A 71 -3.75 4.29 3.01
CA VAL A 71 -4.74 5.17 2.38
C VAL A 71 -4.42 5.22 0.90
N VAL A 72 -5.28 4.65 0.08
CA VAL A 72 -5.09 4.48 -1.37
C VAL A 72 -6.16 5.28 -2.10
N LYS A 73 -5.78 6.04 -3.13
CA LYS A 73 -6.71 6.75 -4.01
C LYS A 73 -6.70 6.10 -5.39
N LYS A 74 -7.88 5.83 -5.94
CA LYS A 74 -8.06 5.26 -7.29
C LYS A 74 -7.83 6.33 -8.37
N VAL A 75 -6.59 6.79 -8.46
CA VAL A 75 -6.09 7.75 -9.44
C VAL A 75 -4.76 7.20 -9.94
N LYS A 76 -4.49 7.35 -11.24
CA LYS A 76 -3.18 6.97 -11.78
C LYS A 76 -2.09 7.77 -11.09
N PRO A 77 -1.08 7.10 -10.51
CA PRO A 77 0.04 7.82 -9.92
C PRO A 77 0.78 8.57 -11.02
N GLU A 78 1.30 9.75 -10.69
CA GLU A 78 2.28 10.41 -11.53
C GLU A 78 3.51 9.48 -11.65
N PRO A 79 4.16 9.40 -12.82
CA PRO A 79 5.31 8.53 -13.01
C PRO A 79 6.38 8.88 -11.99
N LYS A 80 6.70 7.93 -11.10
CA LYS A 80 7.81 8.10 -10.15
C LYS A 80 9.09 8.23 -10.97
N VAL A 81 9.74 9.40 -10.90
CA VAL A 81 11.15 9.53 -11.24
C VAL A 81 11.91 8.65 -10.24
N ILE A 82 12.45 7.54 -10.73
CA ILE A 82 13.23 6.61 -9.92
C ILE A 82 14.52 7.38 -9.57
N VAL A 83 14.58 7.95 -8.38
CA VAL A 83 15.85 8.39 -7.81
C VAL A 83 16.40 7.15 -7.12
N GLU A 84 17.27 6.43 -7.81
CA GLU A 84 18.12 5.44 -7.18
C GLU A 84 18.87 6.16 -6.05
N SER A 85 18.44 5.96 -4.80
CA SER A 85 19.28 6.25 -3.65
C SER A 85 20.43 5.26 -3.68
N VAL A 86 21.48 5.63 -4.41
CA VAL A 86 22.82 5.06 -4.28
C VAL A 86 23.14 5.08 -2.79
N GLU A 87 23.17 3.88 -2.23
CA GLU A 87 23.68 3.59 -0.90
C GLU A 87 25.15 4.08 -0.90
N SER A 88 25.40 5.27 -0.35
CA SER A 88 26.76 5.69 -0.04
C SER A 88 27.19 4.89 1.19
N GLU A 89 27.67 3.68 0.96
CA GLU A 89 28.51 2.97 1.91
C GLU A 89 29.72 3.85 2.22
N SER A 90 29.71 4.37 3.43
CA SER A 90 30.88 4.87 4.15
C SER A 90 32.03 3.87 4.06
N ASN A 91 33.14 4.29 3.45
CA ASN A 91 34.46 3.71 3.68
C ASN A 91 35.54 4.79 3.43
N GLU A 92 35.91 5.51 4.50
CA GLU A 92 37.30 5.62 5.01
C GLU A 92 37.36 6.44 6.31
#